data_AF-V4JX11-F1
#
_entry.id   AF-V4JX11-F1
#
_cell.length_a   1.000
_cell.length_b   1.000
_cell.length_c   1.000
_cell.angle_alpha   90.00
_cell.angle_beta   90.00
_cell.angle_gamma   90.00
#
_symmetry.space_group_name_H-M   'P 1'
#
loop_
_entity.id
_entity.type
_entity.pdbx_description
1 polymer ?
#
loop_
_entity_poly.entity_id
_entity_poly.type
_entity_poly.pdbx_seq_one_letter_code
_entity_poly.pdbx_strand_id
1 'polypeptide(L)'
;MTDPQPSISERLRPVLKALVKTLVFIGHALGVIARKTWIVLKRSPIATYSFIRGLADPNYARMLTELYIARSSSAPALHEELPKPQTPTQPAAKLQEAPPDSALVLLGLLQNEGRFVDFLQEDISNYSDAEIGTAARVVHQGCQRVMGEYLSIVPVRDESEGSQITLSQGFDPAQVRPTGNVIGDPPFTGALVHRGWRAVDVRLPKIASSRDVRILAAAEVEL
;
A
#
# COMPACT_ATOMS: atom_id res chain seq x y z
N MET A 1 50.20 -16.62 -12.90
CA MET A 1 49.66 -15.35 -12.38
C MET A 1 48.81 -15.71 -11.17
N THR A 2 49.42 -15.68 -9.99
CA THR A 2 48.76 -16.03 -8.72
C THR A 2 48.14 -14.75 -8.15
N ASP A 3 46.82 -14.76 -7.97
CA ASP A 3 46.06 -13.65 -7.41
C ASP A 3 46.53 -13.33 -5.97
N PRO A 4 46.67 -12.05 -5.58
CA PRO A 4 47.08 -11.68 -4.23
C PRO A 4 45.98 -12.03 -3.22
N GLN A 5 46.37 -12.71 -2.14
CA GLN A 5 45.45 -13.09 -1.07
C GLN A 5 44.90 -11.84 -0.35
N PRO A 6 43.57 -11.76 -0.13
CA PRO A 6 42.96 -10.60 0.52
C PRO A 6 43.41 -10.47 1.97
N SER A 7 43.60 -9.22 2.39
CA SER A 7 44.17 -8.85 3.70
C SER A 7 43.25 -9.25 4.85
N ILE A 8 43.82 -9.48 6.04
CA ILE A 8 43.09 -9.91 7.24
C ILE A 8 41.94 -8.94 7.59
N SER A 9 42.12 -7.64 7.34
CA SER A 9 41.10 -6.62 7.59
C SER A 9 39.89 -6.76 6.67
N GLU A 10 40.06 -7.22 5.43
CA GLU A 10 38.97 -7.47 4.49
C GLU A 10 38.18 -8.73 4.85
N ARG A 11 38.86 -9.75 5.38
CA ARG A 11 38.23 -10.98 5.87
C ARG A 11 37.39 -10.74 7.13
N LEU A 12 37.75 -9.77 7.96
CA LEU A 12 37.05 -9.47 9.23
C LEU A 12 35.90 -8.47 9.11
N ARG A 13 35.86 -7.64 8.06
CA ARG A 13 34.76 -6.68 7.79
C ARG A 13 33.35 -7.30 7.80
N PRO A 14 33.07 -8.46 7.16
CA PRO A 14 31.72 -9.05 7.18
C PRO A 14 31.32 -9.52 8.59
N VAL A 15 32.27 -10.07 9.36
CA VAL A 15 32.03 -10.51 10.75
C VAL A 15 31.72 -9.32 11.65
N LEU A 16 32.47 -8.23 11.51
CA LEU A 16 32.26 -7.01 12.28
C LEU A 16 30.89 -6.36 11.95
N LYS A 17 30.52 -6.31 10.67
CA LYS A 17 29.20 -5.81 10.23
C LYS A 17 28.06 -6.68 10.75
N ALA A 18 28.21 -8.00 10.74
CA ALA A 18 27.22 -8.92 11.29
C ALA A 18 27.05 -8.72 12.81
N LEU A 19 28.14 -8.60 13.56
CA LEU A 19 28.11 -8.33 15.00
C LEU A 19 27.40 -7.02 15.34
N VAL A 20 27.70 -5.93 14.62
CA VAL A 20 27.04 -4.63 14.83
C VAL A 20 25.54 -4.73 14.53
N LYS A 21 25.14 -5.42 13.45
CA LYS A 21 23.72 -5.57 13.08
C LYS A 21 22.94 -6.36 14.13
N THR A 22 23.54 -7.42 14.67
CA THR A 22 22.95 -8.20 15.77
C THR A 22 22.79 -7.36 17.04
N LEU A 23 23.78 -6.53 17.38
CA LEU A 23 23.72 -5.65 18.55
C LEU A 23 22.61 -4.60 18.44
N VAL A 24 22.45 -3.99 17.26
CA VAL A 24 21.38 -3.01 16.99
C VAL A 24 20.00 -3.66 17.06
N PHE A 25 19.85 -4.87 16.52
CA PHE A 25 18.59 -5.61 16.58
C PHE A 25 18.21 -5.98 18.02
N ILE A 26 19.18 -6.46 18.82
CA ILE A 26 19.00 -6.74 20.24
C ILE A 26 18.59 -5.47 20.99
N GLY A 27 19.27 -4.34 20.75
CA GLY A 27 18.93 -3.06 21.37
C GLY A 27 17.52 -2.57 21.03
N HIS A 28 17.09 -2.73 19.77
CA HIS A 28 15.73 -2.35 19.35
C HIS A 28 14.67 -3.24 20.00
N ALA A 29 14.89 -4.56 20.03
CA ALA A 29 13.98 -5.52 20.65
C ALA A 29 13.85 -5.27 22.17
N LEU A 30 14.97 -5.04 22.87
CA LEU A 30 14.96 -4.66 24.29
C LEU A 30 14.19 -3.36 24.53
N GLY A 31 14.36 -2.35 23.67
CA GLY A 31 13.63 -1.07 23.77
C GLY A 31 12.12 -1.22 23.56
N VAL A 32 11.67 -2.11 22.67
CA VAL A 32 10.24 -2.40 22.47
C VAL A 32 9.66 -3.14 23.68
N ILE A 33 10.38 -4.13 24.21
CA ILE A 33 9.96 -4.89 25.40
C ILE A 33 9.86 -3.94 26.61
N ALA A 34 10.85 -3.08 26.83
CA ALA A 34 10.86 -2.10 27.92
C ALA A 34 9.73 -1.07 27.82
N ARG A 35 9.39 -0.58 26.62
CA ARG A 35 8.25 0.34 26.43
C ARG A 35 6.91 -0.34 26.71
N LYS A 36 6.75 -1.60 26.30
CA LYS A 36 5.51 -2.35 26.50
C LYS A 36 5.31 -2.70 27.99
N THR A 37 6.36 -3.11 28.68
CA THR A 37 6.30 -3.36 30.14
C THR A 37 6.06 -2.08 30.94
N TRP A 38 6.63 -0.94 30.53
CA TRP A 38 6.39 0.35 31.17
C TRP A 38 4.94 0.83 31.09
N ILE A 39 4.26 0.62 29.96
CA ILE A 39 2.84 0.97 29.80
C ILE A 39 1.95 0.10 30.70
N VAL A 40 2.25 -1.19 30.82
CA VAL A 40 1.52 -2.10 31.70
C VAL A 40 1.75 -1.75 33.18
N LEU A 41 3.00 -1.46 33.57
CA LEU A 41 3.33 -1.05 34.93
C LEU A 41 2.62 0.24 35.36
N LYS A 42 2.51 1.23 34.46
CA LYS A 42 1.79 2.48 34.74
C LYS A 42 0.28 2.30 34.94
N ARG A 43 -0.30 1.25 34.36
CA ARG A 43 -1.75 0.97 34.44
C ARG A 43 -2.11 0.05 35.61
N SER A 44 -1.14 -0.70 36.15
CA SER A 44 -1.36 -1.63 37.26
C SER A 44 -1.95 -0.96 38.51
N PRO A 45 -1.52 0.22 38.97
CA PRO A 45 -2.09 0.84 40.18
C PRO A 45 -3.55 1.23 39.99
N ILE A 46 -3.91 1.69 38.79
CA ILE A 46 -5.28 2.09 38.44
C ILE A 46 -6.20 0.87 38.41
N ALA A 47 -5.72 -0.23 37.81
CA ALA A 47 -6.47 -1.48 37.76
C ALA A 47 -6.68 -2.07 39.16
N THR A 48 -5.62 -2.13 39.98
CA THR A 48 -5.70 -2.65 41.35
C THR A 48 -6.60 -1.78 42.22
N TYR A 49 -6.48 -0.45 42.15
CA TYR A 49 -7.34 0.47 42.91
C TYR A 49 -8.80 0.35 42.49
N SER A 50 -9.07 0.27 41.19
CA SER A 50 -10.44 0.11 40.67
C SER A 50 -11.06 -1.22 41.09
N PHE A 51 -10.27 -2.30 41.11
CA PHE A 51 -10.73 -3.61 41.55
C PHE A 51 -11.07 -3.64 43.05
N ILE A 52 -10.15 -3.14 43.90
CA ILE A 52 -10.38 -3.09 45.35
C ILE A 52 -11.57 -2.20 45.69
N ARG A 53 -11.67 -1.03 45.05
CA ARG A 53 -12.79 -0.11 45.24
C ARG A 53 -14.12 -0.70 44.76
N GLY A 54 -14.11 -1.48 43.67
CA GLY A 54 -15.26 -2.26 43.19
C GLY A 54 -15.80 -3.25 44.21
N LEU A 55 -14.93 -3.86 45.01
CA LEU A 55 -15.35 -4.80 46.06
C LEU A 55 -15.82 -4.10 47.33
N ALA A 56 -15.25 -2.94 47.66
CA ALA A 56 -15.50 -2.24 48.92
C ALA A 56 -16.68 -1.25 48.87
N ASP A 57 -16.96 -0.65 47.71
CA ASP A 57 -17.97 0.41 47.55
C ASP A 57 -19.13 -0.06 46.64
N PRO A 58 -20.32 -0.32 47.21
CA PRO A 58 -21.49 -0.77 46.46
C PRO A 58 -21.96 0.21 45.37
N ASN A 59 -21.74 1.52 45.57
CA ASN A 59 -22.14 2.53 44.59
C ASN A 59 -21.16 2.57 43.40
N TYR A 60 -19.88 2.38 43.67
CA TYR A 60 -18.86 2.26 42.63
C TYR A 60 -19.03 0.99 41.80
N ALA A 61 -19.40 -0.14 42.42
CA ALA A 61 -19.72 -1.39 41.72
C ALA A 61 -20.93 -1.25 40.78
N ARG A 62 -21.98 -0.56 41.23
CA ARG A 62 -23.15 -0.24 40.39
C ARG A 62 -22.77 0.65 39.20
N MET A 63 -21.97 1.70 39.44
CA MET A 63 -21.48 2.57 38.36
C MET A 63 -20.69 1.80 37.30
N LEU A 64 -19.81 0.85 37.69
CA LEU A 64 -19.08 0.00 36.74
C LEU A 64 -20.01 -0.95 35.99
N THR A 65 -21.01 -1.49 36.67
CA THR A 65 -22.01 -2.40 36.08
C THR A 65 -22.88 -1.66 35.08
N GLU A 66 -23.30 -0.43 35.40
CA GLU A 66 -24.02 0.46 34.49
C GLU A 66 -23.17 0.85 33.28
N LEU A 67 -21.88 1.16 33.46
CA LEU A 67 -20.98 1.44 32.34
C LEU A 67 -20.74 0.20 31.46
N TYR A 68 -20.64 -0.99 32.05
CA TYR A 68 -20.46 -2.25 31.32
C TYR A 68 -21.74 -2.66 30.58
N ILE A 69 -22.90 -2.58 31.22
CA ILE A 69 -24.20 -2.90 30.62
C ILE A 69 -24.59 -1.84 29.58
N ALA A 70 -24.44 -0.55 29.89
CA ALA A 70 -24.70 0.52 28.93
C ALA A 70 -23.80 0.37 27.71
N ARG A 71 -22.49 0.14 27.89
CA ARG A 71 -21.59 -0.05 26.74
C ARG A 71 -21.77 -1.37 25.99
N SER A 72 -22.37 -2.39 26.62
CA SER A 72 -22.68 -3.69 25.99
C SER A 72 -24.09 -3.77 25.40
N SER A 73 -25.02 -2.89 25.77
CA SER A 73 -26.40 -2.84 25.25
C SER A 73 -26.74 -1.61 24.40
N SER A 74 -25.92 -0.56 24.40
CA SER A 74 -25.97 0.53 23.41
C SER A 74 -24.90 1.56 23.75
N ALA A 75 -23.93 1.80 22.87
CA ALA A 75 -23.20 3.05 22.93
C ALA A 75 -24.21 4.22 23.01
N PRO A 76 -24.28 4.98 24.11
CA PRO A 76 -25.20 6.11 24.19
C PRO A 76 -24.71 7.16 23.19
N ALA A 77 -25.58 7.54 22.26
CA ALA A 77 -25.40 8.72 21.45
C ALA A 77 -25.47 9.97 22.35
N LEU A 78 -24.39 10.27 23.06
CA LEU A 78 -24.12 11.61 23.58
C LEU A 78 -23.44 12.41 22.47
N HIS A 79 -24.21 12.71 21.44
CA HIS A 79 -24.00 13.90 20.64
C HIS A 79 -25.17 14.83 20.93
N GLU A 80 -24.93 15.73 21.87
CA GLU A 80 -25.50 17.06 21.75
C GLU A 80 -25.13 17.55 20.35
N GLU A 81 -26.13 17.73 19.50
CA GLU A 81 -25.97 18.13 18.10
C GLU A 81 -25.55 19.60 18.06
N LEU A 82 -24.29 19.85 18.40
CA LEU A 82 -23.55 20.96 17.81
C LEU A 82 -23.72 20.81 16.29
N PRO A 83 -24.10 21.87 15.56
CA PRO A 83 -24.30 21.80 14.14
C PRO A 83 -23.01 21.29 13.51
N LYS A 84 -23.03 20.04 13.03
CA LYS A 84 -21.94 19.47 12.26
C LYS A 84 -21.70 20.42 11.09
N PRO A 85 -20.47 20.92 10.88
CA PRO A 85 -20.13 21.51 9.60
C PRO A 85 -20.56 20.52 8.54
N GLN A 86 -21.45 20.94 7.65
CA GLN A 86 -21.92 20.15 6.53
C GLN A 86 -20.69 19.87 5.66
N THR A 87 -20.01 18.75 5.91
CA THR A 87 -19.10 18.19 4.92
C THR A 87 -19.96 17.96 3.68
N PRO A 88 -19.64 18.59 2.53
CA PRO A 88 -20.42 18.38 1.32
C PRO A 88 -20.53 16.87 1.11
N THR A 89 -21.76 16.36 1.13
CA THR A 89 -22.00 14.96 0.78
C THR A 89 -21.68 14.84 -0.69
N GLN A 90 -20.43 14.52 -0.99
CA GLN A 90 -20.01 14.16 -2.32
C GLN A 90 -20.87 12.95 -2.70
N PRO A 91 -21.65 12.99 -3.79
CA PRO A 91 -22.54 11.91 -4.15
C PRO A 91 -21.74 10.60 -4.19
N ALA A 92 -22.23 9.56 -3.51
CA ALA A 92 -21.66 8.23 -3.65
C ALA A 92 -21.60 7.92 -5.14
N ALA A 93 -20.38 7.80 -5.68
CA ALA A 93 -20.18 7.56 -7.09
C ALA A 93 -20.93 6.28 -7.45
N LYS A 94 -21.97 6.42 -8.30
CA LYS A 94 -22.65 5.25 -8.85
C LYS A 94 -21.59 4.46 -9.62
N LEU A 95 -21.36 3.21 -9.23
CA LEU A 95 -20.53 2.28 -9.99
C LEU A 95 -21.15 2.17 -11.37
N GLN A 96 -20.50 2.78 -12.35
CA GLN A 96 -20.84 2.61 -13.75
C GLN A 96 -20.01 1.43 -14.26
N GLU A 97 -20.66 0.50 -14.96
CA GLU A 97 -19.92 -0.50 -15.73
C GLU A 97 -19.05 0.26 -16.75
N ALA A 98 -17.73 0.06 -16.67
CA ALA A 98 -16.83 0.61 -17.66
C ALA A 98 -17.20 0.07 -19.05
N PRO A 99 -17.09 0.86 -20.13
CA PRO A 99 -17.31 0.35 -21.49
C PRO A 99 -16.40 -0.87 -21.71
N PRO A 100 -16.97 -2.07 -21.90
CA PRO A 100 -16.21 -3.33 -21.78
C PRO A 100 -15.13 -3.51 -22.86
N ASP A 101 -15.13 -2.71 -23.91
CA ASP A 101 -14.33 -2.99 -25.11
C ASP A 101 -12.93 -2.36 -25.09
N SER A 102 -12.77 -1.14 -24.55
CA SER A 102 -11.48 -0.43 -24.61
C SER A 102 -10.39 -1.10 -23.75
N ALA A 103 -10.78 -1.71 -22.64
CA ALA A 103 -9.86 -2.48 -21.79
C ALA A 103 -9.35 -3.72 -22.51
N LEU A 104 -10.23 -4.44 -23.21
CA LEU A 104 -9.88 -5.61 -24.01
C LEU A 104 -9.02 -5.23 -25.22
N VAL A 105 -9.27 -4.07 -25.83
CA VAL A 105 -8.42 -3.53 -26.90
C VAL A 105 -7.00 -3.27 -26.40
N LEU A 106 -6.84 -2.58 -25.27
CA LEU A 106 -5.51 -2.35 -24.68
C LEU A 106 -4.83 -3.68 -24.33
N LEU A 107 -5.56 -4.62 -23.74
CA LEU A 107 -5.03 -5.94 -23.40
C LEU A 107 -4.57 -6.72 -24.64
N GLY A 108 -5.32 -6.66 -25.74
CA GLY A 108 -4.93 -7.24 -27.03
C GLY A 108 -3.68 -6.59 -27.62
N LEU A 109 -3.52 -5.27 -27.49
CA LEU A 109 -2.28 -4.57 -27.91
C LEU A 109 -1.07 -5.04 -27.08
N LEU A 110 -1.22 -5.12 -25.76
CA LEU A 110 -0.18 -5.62 -24.86
C LEU A 110 0.19 -7.08 -25.16
N GLN A 111 -0.79 -7.91 -25.53
CA GLN A 111 -0.53 -9.28 -25.95
C GLN A 111 0.24 -9.34 -27.27
N ASN A 112 -0.20 -8.61 -28.29
CA ASN A 112 0.41 -8.67 -29.62
C ASN A 112 1.86 -8.16 -29.65
N GLU A 113 2.16 -7.09 -28.92
CA GLU A 113 3.51 -6.52 -28.89
C GLU A 113 4.41 -7.10 -27.79
N GLY A 114 3.82 -7.46 -26.64
CA GLY A 114 4.56 -7.81 -25.43
C GLY A 114 4.37 -9.25 -24.95
N ARG A 115 3.49 -10.05 -25.56
CA ARG A 115 3.12 -11.39 -25.05
C ARG A 115 2.70 -11.37 -23.58
N PHE A 116 2.04 -10.29 -23.16
CA PHE A 116 1.77 -10.02 -21.75
C PHE A 116 0.89 -11.10 -21.12
N VAL A 117 -0.17 -11.54 -21.81
CA VAL A 117 -1.08 -12.58 -21.30
C VAL A 117 -0.35 -13.92 -21.23
N ASP A 118 0.42 -14.28 -22.26
CA ASP A 118 1.23 -15.51 -22.25
C ASP A 118 2.16 -15.55 -21.05
N PHE A 119 2.89 -14.44 -20.80
CA PHE A 119 3.84 -14.36 -19.71
C PHE A 119 3.19 -14.53 -18.32
N LEU A 120 1.97 -14.02 -18.13
CA LEU A 120 1.25 -14.17 -16.87
C LEU A 120 0.62 -15.56 -16.68
N GLN A 121 0.32 -16.26 -17.78
CA GLN A 121 -0.26 -17.60 -17.74
C GLN A 121 0.79 -18.71 -17.69
N GLU A 122 2.04 -18.40 -17.99
CA GLU A 122 3.17 -19.32 -17.90
C GLU A 122 3.48 -19.68 -16.43
N ASP A 123 3.68 -20.96 -16.14
CA ASP A 123 4.18 -21.39 -14.83
C ASP A 123 5.70 -21.17 -14.74
N ILE A 124 6.07 -20.08 -14.10
CA ILE A 124 7.49 -19.70 -13.98
C ILE A 124 8.26 -20.46 -12.88
N SER A 125 7.61 -21.35 -12.12
CA SER A 125 8.17 -21.94 -10.89
C SER A 125 9.45 -22.74 -11.10
N ASN A 126 9.65 -23.29 -12.30
CA ASN A 126 10.79 -24.14 -12.65
C ASN A 126 11.89 -23.41 -13.43
N TYR A 127 11.72 -22.13 -13.74
CA TYR A 127 12.70 -21.35 -14.47
C TYR A 127 13.67 -20.66 -13.51
N SER A 128 14.92 -20.50 -13.94
CA SER A 128 15.91 -19.71 -13.21
C SER A 128 15.65 -18.22 -13.34
N ASP A 129 16.16 -17.43 -12.38
CA ASP A 129 16.12 -15.95 -12.43
C ASP A 129 16.71 -15.39 -13.75
N ALA A 130 17.69 -16.09 -14.33
CA ALA A 130 18.32 -15.68 -15.60
C ALA A 130 17.38 -15.88 -16.80
N GLU A 131 16.65 -17.00 -16.84
CA GLU A 131 15.66 -17.29 -17.87
C GLU A 131 14.47 -16.35 -17.74
N ILE A 132 13.94 -16.17 -16.52
CA ILE A 132 12.86 -15.22 -16.23
C ILE A 132 13.29 -13.81 -16.62
N GLY A 133 14.50 -13.39 -16.24
CA GLY A 133 15.04 -12.08 -16.58
C GLY A 133 15.24 -11.87 -18.10
N THR A 134 15.45 -12.94 -18.87
CA THR A 134 15.53 -12.87 -20.33
C THR A 134 14.15 -12.67 -20.93
N ALA A 135 13.17 -13.49 -20.55
CA ALA A 135 11.78 -13.37 -20.99
C ALA A 135 11.17 -12.01 -20.58
N ALA A 136 11.36 -11.60 -19.33
CA ALA A 136 10.83 -10.36 -18.79
C ALA A 136 11.33 -9.11 -19.56
N ARG A 137 12.57 -9.12 -20.08
CA ARG A 137 13.07 -8.00 -20.90
C ARG A 137 12.30 -7.87 -22.21
N VAL A 138 12.00 -8.98 -22.88
CA VAL A 138 11.23 -9.00 -24.13
C VAL A 138 9.81 -8.48 -23.87
N VAL A 139 9.14 -9.02 -22.85
CA VAL A 139 7.79 -8.62 -22.44
C VAL A 139 7.75 -7.14 -22.05
N HIS A 140 8.71 -6.69 -21.23
CA HIS A 140 8.83 -5.31 -20.81
C HIS A 140 8.97 -4.36 -22.01
N GLN A 141 9.85 -4.66 -22.96
CA GLN A 141 10.06 -3.81 -24.13
C GLN A 141 8.81 -3.69 -25.00
N GLY A 142 8.11 -4.81 -25.23
CA GLY A 142 6.86 -4.81 -25.98
C GLY A 142 5.75 -4.01 -25.28
N CYS A 143 5.53 -4.26 -23.99
CA CYS A 143 4.58 -3.50 -23.19
C CYS A 143 4.94 -2.01 -23.15
N GLN A 144 6.22 -1.67 -22.98
CA GLN A 144 6.68 -0.28 -22.98
C GLN A 144 6.37 0.44 -24.30
N ARG A 145 6.49 -0.26 -25.45
CA ARG A 145 6.13 0.30 -26.77
C ARG A 145 4.65 0.64 -26.84
N VAL A 146 3.79 -0.30 -26.45
CA VAL A 146 2.33 -0.08 -26.39
C VAL A 146 1.99 1.10 -25.49
N MET A 147 2.56 1.14 -24.29
CA MET A 147 2.30 2.23 -23.34
C MET A 147 2.73 3.59 -23.92
N GLY A 148 3.89 3.67 -24.57
CA GLY A 148 4.41 4.92 -25.15
C GLY A 148 3.63 5.40 -26.39
N GLU A 149 3.12 4.48 -27.20
CA GLU A 149 2.35 4.79 -28.41
C GLU A 149 0.93 5.26 -28.06
N TYR A 150 0.24 4.49 -27.22
CA TYR A 150 -1.19 4.67 -26.99
C TYR A 150 -1.55 5.50 -25.76
N LEU A 151 -0.61 5.72 -24.83
CA LEU A 151 -0.87 6.44 -23.59
C LEU A 151 0.18 7.55 -23.36
N SER A 152 -0.24 8.65 -22.76
CA SER A 152 0.68 9.63 -22.16
C SER A 152 0.52 9.57 -20.65
N ILE A 153 1.50 9.00 -19.96
CA ILE A 153 1.46 8.81 -18.51
C ILE A 153 2.49 9.72 -17.85
N VAL A 154 2.03 10.47 -16.85
CA VAL A 154 2.84 11.43 -16.08
C VAL A 154 2.65 11.16 -14.58
N PRO A 155 3.59 11.59 -13.72
CA PRO A 155 3.39 11.51 -12.29
C PRO A 155 2.20 12.37 -11.84
N VAL A 156 1.51 11.96 -10.79
CA VAL A 156 0.46 12.79 -10.16
C VAL A 156 1.08 13.96 -9.38
N ARG A 157 2.26 13.73 -8.80
CA ARG A 157 3.03 14.69 -8.02
C ARG A 157 4.40 14.91 -8.65
N ASP A 158 4.74 16.17 -8.91
CA ASP A 158 5.99 16.52 -9.57
C ASP A 158 7.20 16.44 -8.64
N GLU A 159 6.99 16.50 -7.32
CA GLU A 159 8.06 16.40 -6.34
C GLU A 159 8.74 15.03 -6.37
N SER A 160 10.03 14.99 -6.01
CA SER A 160 10.79 13.73 -5.93
C SER A 160 10.28 12.83 -4.81
N GLU A 161 10.38 11.52 -5.01
CA GLU A 161 10.19 10.56 -3.92
C GLU A 161 11.20 10.82 -2.80
N GLY A 162 10.74 10.72 -1.55
CA GLY A 162 11.48 11.10 -0.35
C GLY A 162 11.38 12.57 0.03
N SER A 163 10.87 13.45 -0.85
CA SER A 163 10.67 14.86 -0.51
C SER A 163 9.61 15.05 0.58
N GLN A 164 9.80 16.04 1.43
CA GLN A 164 8.82 16.39 2.45
C GLN A 164 7.67 17.20 1.81
N ILE A 165 6.45 16.68 1.95
CA ILE A 165 5.24 17.32 1.42
C ILE A 165 4.24 17.57 2.55
N THR A 166 3.44 18.61 2.38
CA THR A 166 2.32 18.93 3.28
C THR A 166 1.02 18.83 2.49
N LEU A 167 0.12 17.96 2.94
CA LEU A 167 -1.23 17.81 2.42
C LEU A 167 -2.16 18.72 3.21
N SER A 168 -2.54 19.84 2.61
CA SER A 168 -3.46 20.80 3.21
C SER A 168 -4.88 20.23 3.35
N GLN A 169 -5.69 20.91 4.15
CA GLN A 169 -7.12 20.61 4.23
C GLN A 169 -7.76 20.71 2.85
N GLY A 170 -8.63 19.74 2.52
CA GLY A 170 -9.28 19.65 1.20
C GLY A 170 -8.40 19.03 0.09
N PHE A 171 -7.31 18.34 0.42
CA PHE A 171 -6.57 17.56 -0.59
C PHE A 171 -7.48 16.50 -1.25
N ASP A 172 -7.20 16.18 -2.51
CA ASP A 172 -7.98 15.20 -3.28
C ASP A 172 -7.53 13.75 -2.92
N PRO A 173 -8.38 12.94 -2.26
CA PRO A 173 -8.05 11.57 -1.89
C PRO A 173 -7.94 10.62 -3.10
N ALA A 174 -8.43 11.00 -4.28
CA ALA A 174 -8.24 10.25 -5.51
C ALA A 174 -6.82 10.42 -6.10
N GLN A 175 -6.13 11.51 -5.75
CA GLN A 175 -4.79 11.83 -6.25
C GLN A 175 -3.69 11.46 -5.24
N VAL A 176 -3.97 11.63 -3.95
CA VAL A 176 -2.99 11.38 -2.90
C VAL A 176 -3.63 10.63 -1.74
N ARG A 177 -3.04 9.50 -1.37
CA ARG A 177 -3.46 8.72 -0.20
C ARG A 177 -2.42 8.85 0.92
N PRO A 178 -2.72 9.55 2.02
CA PRO A 178 -1.87 9.54 3.21
C PRO A 178 -1.71 8.10 3.73
N THR A 179 -0.50 7.69 4.04
CA THR A 179 -0.20 6.37 4.61
C THR A 179 0.60 6.51 5.90
N GLY A 180 0.40 5.59 6.86
CA GLY A 180 1.07 5.61 8.17
C GLY A 180 0.14 6.06 9.29
N ASN A 181 0.70 6.68 10.34
CA ASN A 181 -0.06 7.14 11.49
C ASN A 181 -0.72 8.50 11.21
N VAL A 182 -1.88 8.46 10.57
CA VAL A 182 -2.69 9.65 10.23
C VAL A 182 -3.66 9.88 11.40
N ILE A 183 -3.32 10.81 12.30
CA ILE A 183 -4.16 11.20 13.43
C ILE A 183 -4.51 12.67 13.31
N GLY A 184 -5.77 13.00 13.55
CA GLY A 184 -6.30 14.36 13.48
C GLY A 184 -6.66 14.78 12.05
N ASP A 185 -6.95 16.06 11.90
CA ASP A 185 -7.30 16.67 10.62
C ASP A 185 -6.05 17.19 9.90
N PRO A 186 -6.09 17.35 8.56
CA PRO A 186 -5.04 18.04 7.82
C PRO A 186 -4.76 19.44 8.41
N PRO A 187 -3.54 19.97 8.28
CA PRO A 187 -2.52 19.53 7.34
C PRO A 187 -1.69 18.32 7.80
N PHE A 188 -1.49 17.36 6.90
CA PHE A 188 -0.59 16.21 7.14
C PHE A 188 0.78 16.47 6.52
N THR A 189 1.86 16.27 7.27
CA THR A 189 3.22 16.40 6.75
C THR A 189 3.91 15.03 6.75
N GLY A 190 4.53 14.67 5.63
CA GLY A 190 5.23 13.40 5.47
C GLY A 190 6.16 13.37 4.26
N ALA A 191 6.87 12.27 4.08
CA ALA A 191 7.69 12.05 2.89
C ALA A 191 6.84 11.46 1.76
N LEU A 192 6.96 11.99 0.54
CA LEU A 192 6.32 11.42 -0.64
C LEU A 192 6.94 10.05 -0.96
N VAL A 193 6.20 8.96 -0.77
CA VAL A 193 6.73 7.60 -0.99
C VAL A 193 6.71 7.20 -2.46
N HIS A 194 5.65 7.55 -3.18
CA HIS A 194 5.49 7.26 -4.59
C HIS A 194 4.72 8.41 -5.25
N ARG A 195 5.16 8.85 -6.44
CA ARG A 195 4.59 10.04 -7.12
C ARG A 195 3.21 9.84 -7.72
N GLY A 196 2.76 8.59 -7.77
CA GLY A 196 1.54 8.19 -8.48
C GLY A 196 1.72 8.26 -9.99
N TRP A 197 0.73 7.78 -10.73
CA TRP A 197 0.70 7.84 -12.18
C TRP A 197 -0.67 8.30 -12.65
N ARG A 198 -0.70 9.17 -13.65
CA ARG A 198 -1.91 9.67 -14.30
C ARG A 198 -1.76 9.56 -15.80
N ALA A 199 -2.75 8.98 -16.47
CA ALA A 199 -2.89 9.12 -17.91
C ALA A 199 -3.46 10.51 -18.22
N VAL A 200 -2.73 11.32 -18.99
CA VAL A 200 -3.16 12.64 -19.47
C VAL A 200 -3.70 12.59 -20.90
N ASP A 201 -3.38 11.52 -21.64
CA ASP A 201 -3.93 11.27 -22.97
C ASP A 201 -4.03 9.77 -23.25
N VAL A 202 -5.06 9.36 -24.00
CA VAL A 202 -5.38 7.98 -24.38
C VAL A 202 -5.78 7.92 -25.84
N ARG A 203 -4.99 7.22 -26.66
CA ARG A 203 -5.07 7.24 -28.13
C ARG A 203 -5.31 5.84 -28.73
N LEU A 204 -6.22 5.07 -28.15
CA LEU A 204 -6.48 3.69 -28.59
C LEU A 204 -6.96 3.62 -30.06
N PRO A 205 -6.60 2.56 -30.80
CA PRO A 205 -7.00 2.39 -32.19
C PRO A 205 -8.50 2.18 -32.32
N LYS A 206 -9.08 2.65 -33.44
CA LYS A 206 -10.48 2.40 -33.77
C LYS A 206 -10.66 0.93 -34.17
N ILE A 207 -11.68 0.28 -33.63
CA ILE A 207 -12.01 -1.11 -33.94
C ILE A 207 -13.20 -1.16 -34.89
N ALA A 208 -13.09 -1.98 -35.94
CA ALA A 208 -14.21 -2.26 -36.83
C ALA A 208 -15.30 -3.04 -36.08
N SER A 209 -16.57 -2.69 -36.30
CA SER A 209 -17.71 -3.31 -35.60
C SER A 209 -17.84 -4.83 -35.81
N SER A 210 -17.20 -5.38 -36.86
CA SER A 210 -17.16 -6.82 -37.15
C SER A 210 -16.11 -7.60 -36.37
N ARG A 211 -15.19 -6.93 -35.65
CA ARG A 211 -14.12 -7.58 -34.89
C ARG A 211 -14.58 -7.87 -33.47
N ASP A 212 -14.50 -9.12 -33.05
CA ASP A 212 -14.72 -9.51 -31.65
C ASP A 212 -13.47 -9.17 -30.81
N VAL A 213 -13.57 -8.14 -29.97
CA VAL A 213 -12.48 -7.70 -29.08
C VAL A 213 -12.21 -8.66 -27.93
N ARG A 214 -13.09 -9.66 -27.70
CA ARG A 214 -12.85 -10.72 -26.72
C ARG A 214 -11.77 -11.71 -27.17
N ILE A 215 -11.48 -11.74 -28.48
CA ILE A 215 -10.36 -12.50 -29.04
C ILE A 215 -9.11 -11.61 -28.98
N LEU A 216 -8.32 -11.76 -27.91
CA LEU A 216 -7.13 -10.96 -27.66
C LEU A 216 -5.99 -11.26 -28.65
N ALA A 217 -5.82 -12.53 -28.99
CA ALA A 217 -4.92 -13.04 -30.01
C ALA A 217 -5.59 -14.26 -30.68
N ALA A 218 -5.39 -14.42 -31.99
CA ALA A 218 -5.92 -15.57 -32.72
C ALA A 218 -5.07 -16.82 -32.44
N ALA A 219 -5.69 -18.00 -32.46
CA ALA A 219 -4.94 -19.25 -32.45
C ALA A 219 -4.25 -19.46 -33.80
N GLU A 220 -2.96 -19.80 -33.78
CA GLU A 220 -2.18 -20.09 -34.97
C GLU A 220 -2.09 -21.61 -35.16
N VAL A 221 -2.30 -22.08 -36.39
CA VAL A 221 -2.25 -23.51 -36.77
C VAL A 221 -1.30 -23.65 -37.96
N GLU A 222 -0.26 -24.45 -37.79
CA GLU A 222 0.67 -24.83 -38.86
C GLU A 222 0.07 -25.96 -39.73
N LEU A 223 0.22 -25.88 -41.06
CA LEU A 223 -0.29 -26.84 -42.05
C LEU A 223 0.83 -27.48 -42.85
#